data_AF-A0A841U2L9-F1
#
_entry.id   AF-A0A841U2L9-F1
#
_cell.length_a   1.000
_cell.length_b   1.000
_cell.length_c   1.000
_cell.angle_alpha   90.00
_cell.angle_beta   90.00
_cell.angle_gamma   90.00
#
_symmetry.space_group_name_H-M   'P 1'
#
loop_
_entity.id
_entity.type
_entity.pdbx_description
1 polymer ?
#
loop_
_entity_poly.entity_id
_entity_poly.type
_entity_poly.pdbx_seq_one_letter_code
_entity_poly.pdbx_strand_id
1 'polypeptide(L)'
;MKNDRKMVINLSIELTDELISAISVAVVSALGKMSYAGFNPKSGFDFPNEYDGTSELLTPQDIADYLQKSRRRVYDLLRLEPQFGGIPSFKVGSGRRVRRDDFLKWLESRERG
;
A
#
# COMPACT_ATOMS: atom_id res chain seq x y z
N MET A 1 -28.87 3.64 -41.84
CA MET A 1 -28.57 4.99 -41.29
C MET A 1 -28.71 5.15 -39.78
N LYS A 2 -29.42 4.29 -39.02
CA LYS A 2 -29.41 4.35 -37.53
C LYS A 2 -28.27 3.56 -36.87
N ASN A 3 -27.67 2.60 -37.58
CA ASN A 3 -26.60 1.72 -37.08
C ASN A 3 -25.23 2.41 -37.05
N ASP A 4 -24.95 3.26 -38.04
CA ASP A 4 -23.63 3.86 -38.20
C ASP A 4 -23.30 4.84 -37.07
N ARG A 5 -24.29 5.62 -36.60
CA ARG A 5 -24.10 6.52 -35.46
C ARG A 5 -23.85 5.79 -34.14
N LYS A 6 -24.49 4.64 -33.90
CA LYS A 6 -24.27 3.85 -32.68
C LYS A 6 -22.85 3.29 -32.63
N MET A 7 -22.34 2.85 -33.78
CA MET A 7 -20.98 2.31 -33.88
C MET A 7 -19.91 3.40 -33.65
N VAL A 8 -20.10 4.60 -34.19
CA VAL A 8 -19.18 5.74 -33.97
C VAL A 8 -19.16 6.21 -32.52
N ILE A 9 -20.32 6.22 -31.85
CA ILE A 9 -20.41 6.60 -30.43
C ILE A 9 -19.73 5.56 -29.54
N ASN A 10 -19.98 4.27 -29.76
CA ASN A 10 -19.32 3.21 -28.98
C ASN A 10 -17.80 3.24 -29.14
N LEU A 11 -17.30 3.42 -30.37
CA LEU A 11 -15.86 3.53 -30.62
C LEU A 11 -15.25 4.77 -29.96
N SER A 12 -15.99 5.88 -29.90
CA SER A 12 -15.55 7.11 -29.24
C SER A 12 -15.51 6.96 -27.72
N ILE A 13 -16.44 6.19 -27.13
CA ILE A 13 -16.46 5.90 -25.69
C ILE A 13 -15.32 4.94 -25.31
N GLU A 14 -15.09 3.88 -26.09
CA GLU A 14 -13.98 2.95 -25.87
C GLU A 14 -12.62 3.64 -25.97
N LEU A 15 -12.43 4.55 -26.94
CA LEU A 15 -11.21 5.36 -27.02
C LEU A 15 -11.03 6.29 -25.80
N THR A 16 -12.11 6.79 -25.21
CA THR A 16 -12.00 7.63 -24.01
C THR A 16 -11.63 6.84 -22.77
N ASP A 17 -12.10 5.59 -22.63
CA ASP A 17 -11.79 4.76 -21.47
C ASP A 17 -10.33 4.28 -21.47
N GLU A 18 -9.78 3.92 -22.64
CA GLU A 18 -8.36 3.60 -22.75
C GLU A 18 -7.46 4.81 -22.44
N LEU A 19 -7.84 5.99 -22.93
CA LEU A 19 -7.10 7.23 -22.66
C LEU A 19 -7.18 7.62 -21.19
N ILE A 20 -8.35 7.49 -20.55
CA ILE A 20 -8.52 7.77 -19.11
C ILE A 20 -7.68 6.80 -18.28
N SER A 21 -7.70 5.50 -18.60
CA SER A 21 -6.90 4.48 -17.92
C SER A 21 -5.39 4.76 -18.05
N ALA A 22 -4.91 5.06 -19.26
CA ALA A 22 -3.51 5.37 -19.51
C ALA A 22 -3.05 6.64 -18.77
N ILE A 23 -3.89 7.68 -18.73
CA ILE A 23 -3.61 8.91 -17.98
C ILE A 23 -3.59 8.63 -16.47
N SER A 24 -4.52 7.86 -15.93
CA SER A 24 -4.52 7.49 -14.51
C SER A 24 -3.25 6.74 -14.11
N VAL A 25 -2.81 5.76 -14.91
CA VAL A 25 -1.56 5.03 -14.64
C VAL A 25 -0.35 5.97 -14.71
N ALA A 26 -0.29 6.85 -15.71
CA ALA A 26 0.80 7.79 -15.86
C ALA A 26 0.87 8.79 -14.69
N VAL A 27 -0.27 9.36 -14.28
CA VAL A 27 -0.39 10.31 -13.15
C VAL A 27 -0.03 9.65 -11.83
N VAL A 28 -0.52 8.44 -11.55
CA VAL A 28 -0.17 7.68 -10.35
C VAL A 28 1.34 7.36 -10.33
N SER A 29 1.93 7.00 -11.47
CA SER A 29 3.37 6.75 -11.56
C SER A 29 4.21 8.01 -11.36
N ALA A 30 3.76 9.15 -11.87
CA ALA A 30 4.48 10.42 -11.77
C ALA A 30 4.40 11.01 -10.36
N LEU A 31 3.24 10.94 -9.72
CA LEU A 31 3.06 11.36 -8.33
C LEU A 31 3.80 10.43 -7.36
N GLY A 32 3.81 9.11 -7.62
CA GLY A 32 4.61 8.16 -6.84
C GLY A 32 6.13 8.45 -6.90
N LYS A 33 6.63 8.98 -8.02
CA LYS A 33 8.04 9.36 -8.19
C LYS A 33 8.43 10.67 -7.47
N MET A 34 7.47 11.56 -7.20
CA MET A 34 7.76 12.84 -6.51
C MET A 34 7.88 12.70 -4.98
N SER A 35 7.39 11.61 -4.38
CA SER A 35 7.42 11.39 -2.92
C SER A 35 8.75 10.84 -2.36
N TYR A 36 9.81 10.74 -3.17
CA TYR A 36 11.13 10.22 -2.75
C TYR A 36 12.25 11.27 -2.69
N ALA A 37 11.96 12.55 -2.93
CA ALA A 37 12.98 13.62 -2.88
C ALA A 37 13.46 14.01 -1.47
N GLY A 38 13.10 13.25 -0.43
CA GLY A 38 13.49 13.50 0.97
C GLY A 38 14.36 12.43 1.62
N PHE A 39 14.98 11.52 0.85
CA PHE A 39 15.74 10.40 1.40
C PHE A 39 17.10 10.85 1.98
N ASN A 40 17.27 10.68 3.29
CA ASN A 40 18.52 10.85 4.03
C ASN A 40 19.30 9.51 4.05
N PRO A 41 20.45 9.40 3.38
CA PRO A 41 21.17 8.13 3.24
C PRO A 41 22.01 7.85 4.49
N LYS A 42 21.43 7.18 5.50
CA LYS A 42 22.19 6.68 6.67
C LYS A 42 21.90 5.23 7.07
N SER A 43 21.47 4.39 6.15
CA SER A 43 21.52 2.94 6.38
C SER A 43 21.72 2.21 5.06
N GLY A 44 22.97 1.79 4.81
CA GLY A 44 23.39 1.05 3.63
C GLY A 44 22.88 -0.40 3.62
N PHE A 45 21.59 -0.56 3.32
CA PHE A 45 21.02 -1.82 2.85
C PHE A 45 20.03 -1.47 1.74
N ASP A 46 20.54 -1.40 0.52
CA ASP A 46 19.72 -1.34 -0.70
C ASP A 46 19.04 -2.70 -0.90
N PHE A 47 17.73 -2.75 -0.77
CA PHE A 47 16.93 -3.81 -1.37
C PHE A 47 16.19 -3.21 -2.57
N PRO A 48 16.29 -3.83 -3.77
CA PRO A 48 15.62 -3.33 -4.96
C PRO A 48 14.11 -3.35 -4.76
N ASN A 49 13.48 -2.21 -4.97
CA ASN A 49 12.04 -2.04 -4.84
C ASN A 49 11.35 -2.50 -6.14
N GLU A 50 11.30 -3.82 -6.36
CA GLU A 50 10.38 -4.45 -7.30
C GLU A 50 9.18 -4.97 -6.48
N TYR A 51 8.21 -4.09 -6.22
CA TYR A 51 6.95 -4.44 -5.54
C TYR A 51 5.98 -5.04 -6.56
N ASP A 52 5.83 -6.36 -6.55
CA ASP A 52 4.83 -7.10 -7.33
C ASP A 52 3.44 -7.14 -6.68
N GLY A 53 3.22 -6.39 -5.59
CA GLY A 53 1.93 -6.34 -4.90
C GLY A 53 1.69 -7.46 -3.88
N THR A 54 2.71 -8.28 -3.56
CA THR A 54 2.55 -9.39 -2.60
C THR A 54 3.66 -9.51 -1.56
N SER A 55 4.16 -8.39 -1.01
CA SER A 55 5.02 -8.47 0.18
C SER A 55 4.26 -9.11 1.35
N GLU A 56 4.55 -10.38 1.64
CA GLU A 56 3.97 -11.15 2.75
C GLU A 56 4.27 -10.50 4.12
N LEU A 57 5.29 -9.66 4.18
CA LEU A 57 5.77 -8.99 5.38
C LEU A 57 5.57 -7.48 5.29
N LEU A 58 4.85 -6.94 6.26
CA LEU A 58 4.62 -5.52 6.46
C LEU A 58 5.68 -4.92 7.38
N THR A 59 6.09 -3.70 7.06
CA THR A 59 6.92 -2.85 7.90
C THR A 59 6.05 -1.99 8.84
N PRO A 60 6.63 -1.43 9.92
CA PRO A 60 5.90 -0.49 10.77
C PRO A 60 5.44 0.77 10.03
N GLN A 61 6.09 1.11 8.90
CA GLN A 61 5.69 2.24 8.06
C GLN A 61 4.44 1.88 7.25
N ASP A 62 4.42 0.72 6.60
CA ASP A 62 3.26 0.25 5.81
C ASP A 62 1.99 0.20 6.67
N ILE A 63 2.12 -0.28 7.91
CA ILE A 63 1.02 -0.34 8.89
C ILE A 63 0.60 1.07 9.33
N ALA A 64 1.55 1.99 9.50
CA ALA A 64 1.27 3.37 9.89
C ALA A 64 0.48 4.08 8.79
N ASP A 65 0.87 3.87 7.54
CA ASP A 65 0.21 4.42 6.36
C ASP A 65 -1.19 3.81 6.19
N TYR A 66 -1.33 2.50 6.37
CA TYR A 66 -2.62 1.81 6.32
C TYR A 66 -3.60 2.28 7.41
N LEU A 67 -3.15 2.36 8.67
CA LEU A 67 -4.00 2.76 9.80
C LEU A 67 -4.17 4.29 9.94
N GLN A 68 -3.47 5.08 9.11
CA GLN A 68 -3.34 6.52 9.24
C GLN A 68 -2.95 6.95 10.67
N LYS A 69 -1.95 6.27 11.23
CA LYS A 69 -1.39 6.55 12.56
C LYS A 69 0.09 6.92 12.46
N SER A 70 0.61 7.57 13.51
CA SER A 70 2.04 7.80 13.58
C SER A 70 2.80 6.49 13.71
N ARG A 71 3.98 6.41 13.07
CA ARG A 71 4.88 5.25 13.19
C ARG A 71 5.23 4.93 14.65
N ARG A 72 5.33 5.96 15.51
CA ARG A 72 5.50 5.78 16.96
C ARG A 72 4.35 4.98 17.58
N ARG A 73 3.09 5.33 17.27
CA ARG A 73 1.92 4.61 17.79
C ARG A 73 1.88 3.17 17.30
N VAL A 74 2.29 2.93 16.07
CA VAL A 74 2.45 1.56 15.54
C VAL A 74 3.52 0.80 16.32
N TYR A 75 4.67 1.40 16.63
CA TYR A 75 5.67 0.75 17.49
C TYR A 75 5.14 0.42 18.89
N ASP A 76 4.28 1.25 19.47
CA ASP A 76 3.63 0.92 20.74
C ASP A 76 2.75 -0.32 20.61
N LEU A 77 1.95 -0.40 19.52
CA LEU A 77 1.11 -1.57 19.23
C LEU A 77 1.94 -2.83 18.96
N LEU A 78 3.08 -2.72 18.28
CA LEU A 78 3.99 -3.84 18.01
C LEU A 78 4.76 -4.31 19.25
N ARG A 79 4.82 -3.50 20.31
CA ARG A 79 5.44 -3.85 21.60
C ARG A 79 4.45 -4.50 22.56
N LEU A 80 3.16 -4.20 22.41
CA LEU A 80 2.10 -4.84 23.18
C LEU A 80 1.93 -6.29 22.74
N GLU A 81 1.57 -7.14 23.69
CA GLU A 81 1.23 -8.52 23.37
C GLU A 81 -0.16 -8.61 22.73
N PRO A 82 -0.40 -9.57 21.82
CA PRO A 82 -1.70 -9.73 21.16
C PRO A 82 -2.88 -9.86 22.13
N GLN A 83 -2.67 -10.50 23.27
CA GLN A 83 -3.68 -10.66 24.33
C GLN A 83 -4.15 -9.32 24.94
N PHE A 84 -3.35 -8.25 24.83
CA PHE A 84 -3.71 -6.90 25.27
C PHE A 84 -4.05 -5.96 24.09
N GLY A 85 -4.31 -6.53 22.90
CA GLY A 85 -4.62 -5.78 21.69
C GLY A 85 -3.41 -5.32 20.89
N GLY A 86 -2.22 -5.85 21.16
CA GLY A 86 -1.01 -5.61 20.36
C GLY A 86 -1.03 -6.29 19.00
N ILE A 87 -0.23 -5.78 18.06
CA ILE A 87 -0.09 -6.36 16.73
C ILE A 87 0.98 -7.47 16.78
N PRO A 88 0.65 -8.72 16.38
CA PRO A 88 1.63 -9.79 16.31
C PRO A 88 2.81 -9.39 15.42
N SER A 89 4.02 -9.44 15.96
CA SER A 89 5.22 -9.01 15.24
C SER A 89 6.46 -9.76 15.71
N PHE A 90 7.43 -9.86 14.81
CA PHE A 90 8.72 -10.48 15.11
C PHE A 90 9.87 -9.53 14.74
N LYS A 91 11.01 -9.71 15.41
CA LYS A 91 12.21 -8.91 15.16
C LYS A 91 12.98 -9.50 13.98
N VAL A 92 13.45 -8.62 13.10
CA VAL A 92 14.38 -8.95 12.01
C VAL A 92 15.50 -7.92 12.06
N GLY A 93 16.68 -8.34 12.57
CA GLY A 93 17.77 -7.42 12.87
C GLY A 93 17.34 -6.33 13.86
N SER A 94 17.56 -5.07 13.51
CA SER A 94 17.13 -3.89 14.28
C SER A 94 15.66 -3.51 14.06
N GLY A 95 15.00 -4.11 13.07
CA GLY A 95 13.62 -3.82 12.68
C GLY A 95 12.59 -4.78 13.28
N ARG A 96 11.31 -4.42 13.11
CA ARG A 96 10.18 -5.34 13.28
C ARG A 96 9.49 -5.58 11.94
N ARG A 97 8.96 -6.78 11.77
CA ARG A 97 8.11 -7.19 10.65
C ARG A 97 6.84 -7.84 11.17
N VAL A 98 5.79 -7.76 10.38
CA VAL A 98 4.47 -8.32 10.66
C VAL A 98 4.05 -9.11 9.44
N ARG A 99 3.54 -10.33 9.62
CA ARG A 99 2.95 -11.07 8.50
C ARG A 99 1.62 -10.42 8.13
N ARG A 100 1.36 -10.27 6.84
CA ARG A 100 0.12 -9.67 6.34
C ARG A 100 -1.12 -10.35 6.91
N ASP A 101 -1.16 -11.67 6.90
CA ASP A 101 -2.29 -12.44 7.42
C ASP A 101 -2.54 -12.20 8.92
N ASP A 102 -1.47 -12.10 9.70
CA ASP A 102 -1.58 -11.85 11.14
C ASP A 102 -2.07 -10.42 11.41
N PHE A 103 -1.65 -9.46 10.59
CA PHE A 103 -2.16 -8.09 10.66
C PHE A 103 -3.65 -8.01 10.32
N LEU A 104 -4.10 -8.70 9.27
CA LEU A 104 -5.51 -8.74 8.88
C LEU A 104 -6.37 -9.40 9.96
N LYS A 105 -5.94 -10.55 10.50
CA LYS A 105 -6.62 -11.20 11.63
C LYS A 105 -6.72 -10.29 12.84
N TRP A 106 -5.64 -9.55 13.14
CA TRP A 106 -5.65 -8.56 14.20
C TRP A 106 -6.68 -7.46 13.90
N LEU A 107 -6.72 -6.93 12.68
CA LEU A 107 -7.68 -5.89 12.29
C LEU A 107 -9.13 -6.35 12.46
N GLU A 108 -9.46 -7.56 11.96
CA GLU A 108 -10.79 -8.16 12.13
C GLU A 108 -11.17 -8.28 13.61
N SER A 109 -10.21 -8.63 14.48
CA SER A 109 -10.44 -8.70 15.93
C SER A 109 -10.72 -7.33 16.56
N ARG A 110 -10.26 -6.23 15.93
CA ARG A 110 -10.49 -4.85 16.40
C ARG A 110 -11.79 -4.26 15.87
N GLU A 111 -12.30 -4.71 14.72
CA GLU A 111 -13.56 -4.23 14.14
C GLU A 111 -14.80 -4.87 14.77
N ARG A 112 -14.66 -6.09 15.33
CA ARG A 112 -15.77 -6.83 15.96
C ARG A 112 -15.93 -6.59 17.47
N GLY A 113 -15.10 -5.75 18.07
CA GLY A 113 -15.13 -5.43 19.51
C GLY A 113 -15.66 -4.02 19.76
#